data_AF-A0A143Z913-F1
#
_entry.id   AF-A0A143Z913-F1
#
_cell.length_a   1.000
_cell.length_b   1.000
_cell.length_c   1.000
_cell.angle_alpha   90.00
_cell.angle_beta   90.00
_cell.angle_gamma   90.00
#
_symmetry.space_group_name_H-M   'P 1'
#
loop_
_entity.id
_entity.type
_entity.pdbx_description
1 polymer ?
#
loop_
_entity_poly.entity_id
_entity_poly.type
_entity_poly.pdbx_seq_one_letter_code
_entity_poly.pdbx_strand_id
1 'polypeptide(L)'
;MITNNGLNNQLPNSLQTVFEELQILKHLRNAGIKKGNGFSCGYLFQLVFCFIFEGKNWFRMLESKKSVGLPCKDAVYRFLNSPTYNWRRFL
;
A
#
# COMPACT_ATOMS: atom_id res chain seq x y z
N MET A 1 9.28 -18.69 10.99
CA MET A 1 9.34 -18.40 9.54
C MET A 1 8.22 -17.43 9.22
N ILE A 2 8.51 -16.18 8.84
CA ILE A 2 7.46 -15.19 8.51
C ILE A 2 7.17 -15.29 7.00
N THR A 3 6.11 -16.00 6.65
CA THR A 3 5.58 -16.13 5.29
C THR A 3 4.81 -14.87 4.90
N ASN A 4 5.48 -13.93 4.22
CA ASN A 4 4.89 -12.68 3.73
C ASN A 4 4.41 -12.75 2.26
N ASN A 5 3.93 -13.91 1.77
CA ASN A 5 3.65 -14.08 0.34
C ASN A 5 2.16 -14.13 -0.03
N GLY A 6 1.23 -14.08 0.94
CA GLY A 6 -0.21 -14.23 0.66
C GLY A 6 -1.00 -12.94 0.43
N LEU A 7 -0.50 -11.78 0.90
CA LEU A 7 -1.27 -10.53 0.92
C LEU A 7 -1.28 -9.78 -0.41
N ASN A 8 -0.21 -9.92 -1.20
CA ASN A 8 -0.06 -9.20 -2.47
C ASN A 8 -0.98 -9.76 -3.58
N ASN A 9 -1.45 -11.00 -3.44
CA ASN A 9 -2.33 -11.66 -4.43
C ASN A 9 -3.74 -11.03 -4.50
N GLN A 10 -4.08 -10.12 -3.59
CA GLN A 10 -5.36 -9.42 -3.58
C GLN A 10 -5.37 -8.18 -4.49
N LEU A 11 -4.19 -7.69 -4.89
CA LEU A 11 -4.02 -6.49 -5.70
C LEU A 11 -3.88 -6.89 -7.18
N PRO A 12 -4.39 -6.08 -8.13
CA PRO A 12 -4.25 -6.38 -9.54
C PRO A 12 -2.78 -6.38 -9.96
N ASN A 13 -2.34 -7.48 -10.60
CA ASN A 13 -0.96 -7.69 -11.04
C ASN A 13 -0.43 -6.56 -11.95
N SER A 14 -1.32 -5.92 -12.73
CA SER A 14 -0.97 -4.82 -13.61
C SER A 14 -0.37 -3.62 -12.87
N LEU A 15 -0.90 -3.28 -11.68
CA LEU A 15 -0.36 -2.17 -10.89
C LEU A 15 1.01 -2.50 -10.32
N GLN A 16 1.27 -3.77 -10.02
CA GLN A 16 2.58 -4.18 -9.52
C GLN A 16 3.66 -4.01 -10.58
N THR A 17 3.40 -4.42 -11.82
CA THR A 17 4.32 -4.22 -12.95
C THR A 17 4.61 -2.74 -13.18
N VAL A 18 3.58 -1.88 -13.19
CA VAL A 18 3.75 -0.43 -13.34
C VAL A 18 4.60 0.16 -12.21
N PHE A 19 4.41 -0.29 -10.97
CA PHE A 19 5.17 0.21 -9.82
C PHE A 19 6.64 -0.21 -9.86
N GLU A 20 6.92 -1.40 -10.40
CA GLU A 20 8.27 -1.88 -10.65
C GLU A 20 8.95 -1.08 -11.76
N GLU A 21 8.26 -0.85 -12.89
CA GLU A 21 8.76 -0.03 -14.00
C GLU A 21 9.08 1.40 -13.55
N LEU A 22 8.19 2.03 -12.78
CA LEU A 22 8.36 3.37 -12.24
C LEU A 22 9.28 3.43 -11.01
N GLN A 23 9.86 2.30 -10.58
CA GLN A 23 10.75 2.22 -9.43
C GLN A 23 10.17 2.85 -8.14
N ILE A 24 8.85 2.74 -7.94
CA ILE A 24 8.13 3.43 -6.87
C ILE A 24 8.70 3.11 -5.50
N LEU A 25 9.07 1.84 -5.25
CA LEU A 25 9.65 1.42 -3.98
C LEU A 25 10.99 2.12 -3.68
N LYS A 26 11.78 2.41 -4.71
CA LYS A 26 13.04 3.16 -4.60
C LYS A 26 12.77 4.61 -4.20
N HIS A 27 11.79 5.26 -4.83
CA HIS A 27 11.39 6.63 -4.47
C HIS A 27 10.81 6.71 -3.05
N LEU A 28 9.98 5.75 -2.64
CA LEU A 28 9.50 5.66 -1.26
C LEU A 28 10.67 5.58 -0.27
N ARG A 29 11.65 4.71 -0.55
CA ARG A 29 12.83 4.57 0.32
C ARG A 29 13.66 5.86 0.40
N ASN A 30 13.85 6.55 -0.73
CA ASN A 30 14.58 7.81 -0.80
C ASN A 30 13.87 8.95 -0.05
N ALA A 31 12.53 8.92 -0.03
CA ALA A 31 11.68 9.82 0.75
C ALA A 31 11.65 9.49 2.25
N GLY A 32 12.41 8.49 2.71
CA GLY A 32 12.41 8.04 4.11
C GLY A 32 11.20 7.17 4.47
N ILE A 33 10.36 6.80 3.50
CA ILE A 33 9.17 5.97 3.69
C ILE A 33 9.62 4.51 3.75
N LYS A 34 9.96 4.08 4.97
CA LYS A 34 10.43 2.73 5.26
C LYS A 34 9.38 1.99 6.07
N LYS A 35 9.38 0.65 5.95
CA LYS A 35 8.46 -0.24 6.66
C LYS A 35 8.44 0.12 8.15
N GLY A 36 7.25 0.46 8.65
CA GLY A 36 6.97 0.56 10.08
C GLY A 36 6.40 -0.75 10.63
N ASN A 37 5.33 -0.66 11.41
CA ASN A 37 4.68 -1.84 12.01
C ASN A 37 3.60 -2.42 11.08
N GLY A 38 3.52 -3.76 11.03
CA GLY A 38 2.51 -4.49 10.26
C GLY A 38 2.87 -4.60 8.77
N PHE A 39 2.00 -4.05 7.92
CA PHE A 39 2.07 -4.17 6.46
C PHE A 39 3.27 -3.41 5.87
N SER A 40 3.71 -3.82 4.67
CA SER A 40 4.78 -3.11 3.98
C SER A 40 4.29 -1.78 3.42
N CYS A 41 5.17 -0.77 3.37
CA CYS A 41 4.86 0.52 2.77
C CYS A 41 4.47 0.40 1.30
N GLY A 42 5.12 -0.49 0.55
CA GLY A 42 4.80 -0.74 -0.86
C GLY A 42 3.38 -1.28 -1.03
N TYR A 43 2.99 -2.25 -0.20
CA TYR A 43 1.64 -2.80 -0.22
C TYR A 43 0.59 -1.74 0.15
N LEU A 44 0.80 -0.97 1.22
CA LEU A 44 -0.12 0.09 1.61
C LEU A 44 -0.22 1.18 0.54
N PHE A 45 0.90 1.53 -0.11
CA PHE A 45 0.93 2.49 -1.21
C PHE A 45 0.16 1.98 -2.43
N GLN A 46 0.40 0.73 -2.85
CA GLN A 46 -0.32 0.11 -3.97
C GLN A 46 -1.81 0.00 -3.69
N LEU A 47 -2.19 -0.34 -2.46
CA LEU A 47 -3.58 -0.42 -2.03
C LEU A 47 -4.28 0.95 -2.12
N VAL A 48 -3.60 2.04 -1.73
CA VAL A 48 -4.13 3.41 -1.88
C VAL A 48 -4.41 3.74 -3.35
N PHE A 49 -3.47 3.42 -4.25
CA PHE A 49 -3.67 3.64 -5.69
C PHE A 49 -4.78 2.76 -6.26
N CYS A 50 -4.94 1.52 -5.79
CA CYS A 50 -6.06 0.67 -6.19
C CYS A 50 -7.40 1.33 -5.86
N PHE A 51 -7.56 1.94 -4.68
CA PHE A 51 -8.80 2.67 -4.35
C PHE A 51 -9.06 3.84 -5.29
N ILE A 52 -8.02 4.60 -5.59
CA ILE A 52 -8.11 5.78 -6.47
C ILE A 52 -8.54 5.34 -7.88
N PHE A 53 -7.91 4.31 -8.44
CA PHE A 53 -8.20 3.85 -9.80
C PHE A 53 -9.52 3.07 -9.92
N GLU A 54 -9.92 2.30 -8.90
CA GLU A 54 -11.21 1.59 -8.92
C GLU A 54 -12.41 2.51 -8.61
N GLY A 55 -12.17 3.74 -8.14
CA GLY A 55 -13.23 4.66 -7.72
C GLY A 55 -14.06 4.12 -6.53
N LYS A 56 -13.47 3.20 -5.76
CA LYS A 56 -14.12 2.59 -4.58
C LYS A 56 -13.56 3.22 -3.32
N ASN A 57 -14.46 3.58 -2.42
CA ASN A 57 -14.09 3.99 -1.07
C ASN A 57 -13.78 2.74 -0.21
N TRP A 58 -13.13 2.99 0.93
CA TRP A 58 -12.71 1.94 1.86
C TRP A 58 -13.86 1.02 2.31
N PHE A 59 -15.03 1.62 2.54
CA PHE A 59 -16.23 0.92 2.99
C PHE A 59 -16.69 -0.13 1.96
N ARG A 60 -16.80 0.27 0.69
CA ARG A 60 -17.19 -0.63 -0.42
C ARG A 60 -16.21 -1.78 -0.64
N MET A 61 -14.94 -1.63 -0.26
CA MET A 61 -13.95 -2.72 -0.34
C MET A 61 -14.04 -3.69 0.84
N LEU A 62 -14.30 -3.19 2.06
CA LEU A 62 -14.46 -4.02 3.25
C LEU A 62 -15.73 -4.89 3.22
N GLU A 63 -16.78 -4.44 2.54
CA GLU A 63 -18.00 -5.24 2.34
C GLU A 63 -17.80 -6.38 1.33
N SER A 64 -16.73 -6.34 0.52
CA SER A 64 -16.44 -7.40 -0.44
C SER A 64 -15.88 -8.64 0.26
N LYS A 65 -16.10 -9.82 -0.32
CA LYS A 65 -15.49 -11.09 0.14
C LYS A 65 -13.95 -11.07 0.19
N LYS A 66 -13.32 -10.05 -0.40
CA LYS A 66 -11.86 -9.82 -0.38
C LYS A 66 -11.37 -9.10 0.88
N SER A 67 -12.24 -8.75 1.82
CA SER A 67 -11.85 -8.02 3.04
C SER A 67 -11.00 -8.83 4.01
N VAL A 68 -11.08 -10.16 3.94
CA VAL A 68 -10.25 -11.06 4.75
C VAL A 68 -8.80 -10.91 4.33
N GLY A 69 -7.97 -10.35 5.23
CA GLY A 69 -6.54 -10.12 5.01
C GLY A 69 -6.18 -8.69 4.59
N LEU A 70 -7.15 -7.83 4.32
CA LEU A 70 -6.86 -6.41 4.10
C LEU A 70 -6.45 -5.72 5.41
N PRO A 71 -5.59 -4.69 5.32
CA PRO A 71 -5.30 -3.85 6.46
C PRO A 71 -6.58 -3.19 6.97
N CYS A 72 -6.62 -2.89 8.26
CA CYS A 72 -7.62 -1.96 8.78
C CYS A 72 -7.33 -0.54 8.25
N LYS A 73 -8.38 0.29 8.21
CA LYS A 73 -8.31 1.71 7.83
C LYS A 73 -7.18 2.45 8.55
N ASP A 74 -7.01 2.14 9.85
CA ASP A 74 -5.97 2.73 10.70
C ASP A 74 -4.54 2.46 10.21
N ALA A 75 -4.28 1.30 9.60
CA ALA A 75 -2.96 1.00 9.08
C ALA A 75 -2.61 1.90 7.88
N VAL A 76 -3.59 2.21 7.02
CA VAL A 76 -3.39 3.16 5.92
C VAL A 76 -3.27 4.59 6.43
N TYR A 77 -4.06 4.99 7.42
CA TYR A 77 -3.91 6.33 7.99
C TYR A 77 -2.59 6.52 8.73
N ARG A 78 -2.13 5.54 9.50
CA ARG A 78 -0.80 5.59 10.13
C ARG A 78 0.31 5.68 9.09
N PHE A 79 0.14 4.99 7.96
CA PHE A 79 1.09 5.07 6.84
C PHE A 79 1.09 6.45 6.18
N LEU A 80 -0.06 7.01 5.83
CA LEU A 80 -0.15 8.31 5.15
C LEU A 80 0.28 9.46 6.06
N ASN A 81 -0.08 9.40 7.35
CA ASN A 81 0.12 10.49 8.32
C ASN A 81 1.36 10.30 9.20
N SER A 82 2.28 9.41 8.84
CA SER A 82 3.50 9.23 9.63
C SER A 82 4.36 10.51 9.58
N PRO A 83 4.73 11.10 10.72
CA PRO A 83 5.50 12.34 10.76
C PRO A 83 6.94 12.16 10.27
N THR A 84 7.45 10.93 10.25
CA THR A 84 8.81 10.61 9.79
C THR A 84 8.91 10.44 8.28
N TYR A 85 7.78 10.40 7.57
CA TYR A 85 7.72 10.19 6.13
C TYR A 85 7.75 11.52 5.39
N ASN A 86 8.76 11.70 4.54
CA ASN A 86 8.91 12.94 3.80
C ASN A 86 8.25 12.82 2.42
N TRP A 87 6.93 12.89 2.38
CA TRP A 87 6.15 12.85 1.14
C TRP A 87 6.53 13.95 0.14
N ARG A 88 7.09 15.08 0.59
CA ARG A 88 7.59 16.14 -0.31
C ARG A 88 8.83 15.73 -1.10
N ARG A 89 9.58 14.72 -0.63
CA ARG A 89 10.73 14.13 -1.32
C ARG A 89 10.36 12.88 -2.12
N PHE A 90 9.08 12.49 -2.13
CA PHE A 90 8.63 11.35 -2.91
C PHE A 90 8.51 11.76 -4.39
N LEU A 91 9.23 11.02 -5.23
CA LEU A 91 9.54 11.30 -6.63
C LEU A 91 10.46 12.51 -6.80
#